data_AF-A0A2H0GRC6-F1
#
_entry.id   AF-A0A2H0GRC6-F1
#
_cell.length_a   1.000
_cell.length_b   1.000
_cell.length_c   1.000
_cell.angle_alpha   90.00
_cell.angle_beta   90.00
_cell.angle_gamma   90.00
#
_symmetry.space_group_name_H-M   'P 1'
#
loop_
_entity.id
_entity.type
_entity.pdbx_description
1 polymer ?
#
loop_
_entity_poly.entity_id
_entity_poly.type
_entity_poly.pdbx_seq_one_letter_code
_entity_poly.pdbx_strand_id
1 'polypeptide(L)'
;MKKLTLIVALFCTTHWLFANNGTNRDSIRSFPMNEYVYKSGNTNNPSADHSKFAILQQPFASAHDATAACLSCHTERDKEIMATSHWHWRRSEKLEGKGVVSLGKANIINNFCIGITGSEATCTRCHIGYGWTDSSFDFTDPLNIDCLVCHDKTGTYKKKPGGAGYPAESVNLNFVSQHVGSPGRENCGVCHFLGGGGNNVKHGDLDIAMLDCSREVDVHMTTEGENMSCVDCHITEKHQIPGKVYALSSENKNRTTCEQCHTDKPHQSTILNEHGLRVACQTCHIPEYAKANGTKMIWDWSTAGRLDEHGNPMHENDADGNHNYLSIKGNFVYNDHVIPEYFWFNGIANHQLITDKITTIPVQMNTLYGSYNDKGTHQKSHAPAKIWPVKVHRGKQIYDTVNMTLIQPKLWDKESGKGAYWTDFDWNKAAELGMAACGLPYSGVYGFVETEMYWPLNHQVSPASESLKCIDCHSRPNSRLASLNDFYLPGRDFNPIVETAGVSFILVSIIGIAFHAFCRIVFGGKCKIDNP
;
A
#
# COMPACT_ATOMS: atom_id res chain seq x y z
N MET A 1 -7.21 37.44 59.83
CA MET A 1 -7.27 36.00 59.46
C MET A 1 -8.61 35.52 58.89
N LYS A 2 -9.64 36.35 58.68
CA LYS A 2 -10.92 35.93 58.03
C LYS A 2 -11.10 36.41 56.57
N LYS A 3 -10.22 37.28 56.05
CA LYS A 3 -10.28 37.78 54.67
C LYS A 3 -9.34 37.06 53.68
N LEU A 4 -8.37 36.28 54.18
CA LEU A 4 -7.44 35.53 53.32
C LEU A 4 -8.00 34.16 52.90
N THR A 5 -8.87 33.58 53.71
CA THR A 5 -9.52 32.28 53.46
C THR A 5 -10.60 32.35 52.37
N LEU A 6 -11.14 33.54 52.08
CA LEU A 6 -12.20 33.73 51.08
C LEU A 6 -11.65 33.79 49.64
N ILE A 7 -10.39 34.22 49.46
CA ILE A 7 -9.76 34.35 48.13
C ILE A 7 -9.26 32.99 47.63
N VAL A 8 -8.79 32.11 48.51
CA VAL A 8 -8.34 30.76 48.14
C VAL A 8 -9.53 29.84 47.81
N ALA A 9 -10.67 30.00 48.50
CA ALA A 9 -11.89 29.24 48.19
C ALA A 9 -12.52 29.63 46.84
N LEU A 10 -12.38 30.90 46.39
CA LEU A 10 -12.88 31.36 45.08
C LEU A 10 -12.01 30.86 43.91
N PHE A 11 -10.72 30.61 44.13
CA PHE A 11 -9.81 30.06 43.11
C PHE A 11 -9.92 28.54 42.94
N CYS A 12 -10.31 27.80 43.99
CA CYS A 12 -10.52 26.35 43.90
C CYS A 12 -11.87 25.94 43.30
N THR A 13 -12.95 26.72 43.49
CA THR A 13 -14.26 26.40 42.90
C THR A 13 -14.37 26.80 41.43
N THR A 14 -13.59 27.78 40.99
CA THR A 14 -13.50 28.15 39.56
C THR A 14 -12.74 27.10 38.74
N HIS A 15 -11.78 26.36 39.32
CA HIS A 15 -11.11 25.26 38.60
C HIS A 15 -11.95 23.98 38.50
N TRP A 16 -12.93 23.79 39.39
CA TRP A 16 -13.79 22.60 39.34
C TRP A 16 -14.97 22.73 38.37
N LEU A 17 -15.40 23.95 38.05
CA LEU A 17 -16.47 24.21 37.06
C LEU A 17 -15.99 24.20 35.60
N PHE A 18 -14.68 24.26 35.33
CA PHE A 18 -14.12 24.07 33.99
C PHE A 18 -13.65 22.64 33.70
N ALA A 19 -13.67 21.74 34.70
CA ALA A 19 -13.21 20.36 34.54
C ALA A 19 -14.31 19.34 34.18
N ASN A 20 -15.59 19.73 34.17
CA ASN A 20 -16.69 18.77 34.03
C ASN A 20 -17.79 19.12 32.99
N ASN A 21 -17.51 20.03 32.06
CA ASN A 21 -18.30 20.18 30.84
C ASN A 21 -17.52 19.61 29.65
N GLY A 22 -17.25 18.30 29.73
CA GLY A 22 -16.85 17.48 28.59
C GLY A 22 -18.01 17.26 27.62
N THR A 23 -18.58 18.34 27.08
CA THR A 23 -19.27 18.24 25.80
C THR A 23 -18.20 18.38 24.74
N ASN A 24 -17.83 17.23 24.18
CA ASN A 24 -17.00 17.08 22.99
C ASN A 24 -17.62 17.91 21.84
N ARG A 25 -17.31 19.19 21.81
CA ARG A 25 -17.43 20.06 20.65
C ARG A 25 -16.00 20.43 20.27
N ASP A 26 -15.24 19.42 19.88
CA ASP A 26 -14.27 19.63 18.82
C ASP A 26 -15.09 20.06 17.61
N SER A 27 -15.28 21.37 17.51
CA SER A 27 -15.69 21.99 16.26
C SER A 27 -14.73 21.45 15.21
N ILE A 28 -15.29 20.86 14.16
CA ILE A 28 -14.60 20.38 12.97
C ILE A 28 -13.64 21.50 12.54
N ARG A 29 -12.40 21.46 13.02
CA ARG A 29 -11.34 22.35 12.57
C ARG A 29 -10.90 21.74 11.25
N SER A 30 -11.62 22.10 10.19
CA SER A 30 -11.05 22.01 8.86
C SER A 30 -9.79 22.87 8.88
N PHE A 31 -8.65 22.26 8.61
CA PHE A 31 -7.41 22.99 8.43
C PHE A 31 -7.40 23.47 6.98
N PRO A 32 -7.60 24.77 6.70
CA PRO A 32 -7.56 25.27 5.34
C PRO A 32 -6.17 25.00 4.74
N MET A 33 -6.15 24.50 3.50
CA MET A 33 -4.93 24.22 2.75
C MET A 33 -4.50 25.46 1.96
N ASN A 34 -3.19 25.67 1.81
CA ASN A 34 -2.62 26.58 0.83
C ASN A 34 -2.48 25.87 -0.52
N GLU A 35 -2.78 26.57 -1.62
CA GLU A 35 -2.38 26.25 -3.00
C GLU A 35 -2.43 24.76 -3.37
N TYR A 36 -3.63 24.28 -3.75
CA TYR A 36 -3.80 23.07 -4.55
C TYR A 36 -3.85 23.47 -6.02
N VAL A 37 -2.99 22.86 -6.84
CA VAL A 37 -3.07 23.00 -8.30
C VAL A 37 -3.46 21.64 -8.84
N TYR A 38 -4.72 21.51 -9.25
CA TYR A 38 -5.09 20.40 -10.11
C TYR A 38 -4.35 20.57 -11.44
N LYS A 39 -3.30 19.78 -11.64
CA LYS A 39 -2.70 19.63 -12.96
C LYS A 39 -3.60 18.68 -13.73
N SER A 40 -4.67 19.19 -14.33
CA SER A 40 -5.41 18.47 -15.36
C SER A 40 -4.50 18.29 -16.57
N GLY A 41 -3.65 17.26 -16.52
CA GLY A 41 -2.66 16.98 -17.54
C GLY A 41 -3.24 16.40 -18.83
N ASN A 42 -4.52 16.04 -18.86
CA ASN A 42 -5.15 15.52 -20.08
C ASN A 42 -6.61 15.95 -20.15
N THR A 43 -6.88 17.08 -20.82
CA THR A 43 -8.13 17.17 -21.59
C THR A 43 -8.05 16.10 -22.68
N ASN A 44 -8.48 14.88 -22.34
CA ASN A 44 -8.54 13.70 -23.22
C ASN A 44 -9.55 13.94 -24.36
N ASN A 45 -9.26 14.87 -25.26
CA ASN A 45 -9.90 14.88 -26.55
C ASN A 45 -9.34 13.68 -27.32
N PRO A 46 -10.18 12.68 -27.68
CA PRO A 46 -9.71 11.55 -28.47
C PRO A 46 -9.09 12.10 -29.75
N SER A 47 -7.83 11.73 -30.02
CA SER A 47 -7.11 12.17 -31.21
C SER A 47 -7.73 11.65 -32.50
N ALA A 48 -8.53 10.59 -32.39
CA ALA A 48 -9.31 9.99 -33.48
C ALA A 48 -10.56 9.27 -32.93
N ASP A 49 -11.57 9.16 -33.79
CA ASP A 49 -12.78 8.37 -33.55
C ASP A 49 -12.60 6.97 -34.16
N HIS A 50 -12.34 5.97 -33.31
CA HIS A 50 -12.00 4.62 -33.73
C HIS A 50 -13.14 3.89 -34.43
N SER A 51 -14.39 4.28 -34.18
CA SER A 51 -15.57 3.69 -34.82
C SER A 51 -15.60 3.90 -36.33
N LYS A 52 -14.88 4.91 -36.85
CA LYS A 52 -14.84 5.26 -38.28
C LYS A 52 -13.81 4.49 -39.09
N PHE A 53 -12.91 3.72 -38.46
CA PHE A 53 -11.86 3.01 -39.17
C PHE A 53 -12.35 1.64 -39.68
N ALA A 54 -12.34 1.46 -41.00
CA ALA A 54 -12.76 0.20 -41.65
C ALA A 54 -11.98 -1.03 -41.14
N ILE A 55 -10.70 -0.86 -40.80
CA ILE A 55 -9.85 -1.93 -40.25
C ILE A 55 -10.34 -2.45 -38.88
N LEU A 56 -11.15 -1.67 -38.15
CA LEU A 56 -11.74 -2.07 -36.86
C LEU A 56 -13.20 -2.57 -37.00
N GLN A 57 -13.79 -2.40 -38.19
CA GLN A 57 -15.15 -2.86 -38.51
C GLN A 57 -15.15 -4.29 -39.07
N GLN A 58 -14.03 -4.77 -39.60
CA GLN A 58 -13.88 -6.14 -40.11
C GLN A 58 -13.80 -7.18 -38.99
N PRO A 59 -14.35 -8.39 -39.14
CA PRO A 59 -14.28 -9.44 -38.11
C PRO A 59 -12.85 -9.79 -37.70
N PHE A 60 -12.57 -9.79 -36.39
CA PHE A 60 -11.32 -10.32 -35.85
C PHE A 60 -11.47 -11.81 -35.53
N ALA A 61 -10.58 -12.66 -36.06
CA ALA A 61 -10.57 -14.09 -35.74
C ALA A 61 -9.92 -14.38 -34.39
N SER A 62 -9.00 -13.51 -33.96
CA SER A 62 -8.27 -13.61 -32.71
C SER A 62 -7.98 -12.24 -32.07
N ALA A 63 -7.59 -12.25 -30.81
CA ALA A 63 -7.14 -11.03 -30.12
C ALA A 63 -5.84 -10.45 -30.73
N HIS A 64 -4.99 -11.30 -31.31
CA HIS A 64 -3.78 -10.91 -32.01
C HIS A 64 -4.09 -10.10 -33.27
N ASP A 65 -5.17 -10.44 -33.99
CA ASP A 65 -5.61 -9.68 -35.17
C ASP A 65 -6.07 -8.26 -34.79
N ALA A 66 -6.72 -8.11 -33.62
CA ALA A 66 -7.07 -6.80 -33.10
C ALA A 66 -5.80 -5.98 -32.78
N THR A 67 -4.81 -6.58 -32.13
CA THR A 67 -3.52 -5.93 -31.86
C THR A 67 -2.79 -5.57 -33.16
N ALA A 68 -2.77 -6.45 -34.16
CA ALA A 68 -2.20 -6.16 -35.48
C ALA A 68 -2.86 -4.94 -36.14
N ALA A 69 -4.20 -4.83 -36.06
CA ALA A 69 -4.93 -3.68 -36.55
C ALA A 69 -4.62 -2.39 -35.76
N CYS A 70 -4.40 -2.47 -34.44
CA CYS A 70 -3.94 -1.32 -33.67
C CYS A 70 -2.54 -0.88 -34.14
N LEU A 71 -1.60 -1.82 -34.26
CA LEU A 71 -0.19 -1.54 -34.59
C LEU A 71 0.03 -1.07 -36.02
N SER A 72 -0.92 -1.26 -36.94
CA SER A 72 -0.84 -0.66 -38.28
C SER A 72 -0.90 0.87 -38.27
N CYS A 73 -1.43 1.47 -37.19
CA CYS A 73 -1.56 2.92 -37.02
C CYS A 73 -0.75 3.43 -35.81
N HIS A 74 -0.78 2.70 -34.69
CA HIS A 74 -0.10 3.04 -33.45
C HIS A 74 1.37 2.60 -33.46
N THR A 75 2.12 3.12 -34.43
CA THR A 75 3.54 2.82 -34.60
C THR A 75 4.33 3.19 -33.33
N GLU A 76 5.33 2.36 -33.01
CA GLU A 76 6.21 2.46 -31.84
C GLU A 76 5.56 2.22 -30.47
N ARG A 77 4.22 2.10 -30.37
CA ARG A 77 3.55 1.84 -29.09
C ARG A 77 3.90 0.47 -28.54
N ASP A 78 4.12 -0.50 -29.43
CA ASP A 78 4.67 -1.81 -29.11
C ASP A 78 6.00 -1.71 -28.36
N LYS A 79 6.97 -0.96 -28.90
CA LYS A 79 8.30 -0.79 -28.29
C LYS A 79 8.21 -0.10 -26.92
N GLU A 80 7.33 0.89 -26.81
CA GLU A 80 7.07 1.58 -25.54
C GLU A 80 6.53 0.63 -24.47
N ILE A 81 5.47 -0.11 -24.79
CA ILE A 81 4.81 -1.06 -23.88
C ILE A 81 5.76 -2.21 -23.52
N MET A 82 6.44 -2.78 -24.50
CA MET A 82 7.34 -3.91 -24.31
C MET A 82 8.56 -3.54 -23.46
N ALA A 83 8.92 -2.26 -23.37
CA ALA A 83 9.97 -1.80 -22.46
C ALA A 83 9.49 -1.63 -21.00
N THR A 84 8.20 -1.81 -20.70
CA THR A 84 7.64 -1.57 -19.36
C THR A 84 7.71 -2.78 -18.44
N SER A 85 7.56 -2.54 -17.14
CA SER A 85 7.32 -3.62 -16.17
C SER A 85 5.93 -4.24 -16.26
N HIS A 86 4.94 -3.58 -16.89
CA HIS A 86 3.63 -4.20 -17.10
C HIS A 86 3.73 -5.34 -18.10
N TRP A 87 4.56 -5.18 -19.15
CA TRP A 87 4.87 -6.23 -20.10
C TRP A 87 5.76 -7.31 -19.51
N HIS A 88 6.93 -6.94 -18.98
CA HIS A 88 7.90 -7.96 -18.57
C HIS A 88 7.62 -8.57 -17.19
N TRP A 89 6.81 -7.91 -16.34
CA TRP A 89 6.67 -8.24 -14.92
C TRP A 89 7.99 -8.32 -14.13
N ARG A 90 9.05 -7.71 -14.67
CA ARG A 90 10.39 -7.59 -14.07
C ARG A 90 10.97 -6.22 -14.34
N ARG A 91 11.94 -5.86 -13.52
CA ARG A 91 12.73 -4.63 -13.56
C ARG A 91 14.10 -4.92 -12.95
N SER A 92 15.11 -4.19 -13.39
CA SER A 92 16.42 -4.21 -12.74
C SER A 92 16.36 -3.32 -11.50
N GLU A 93 16.69 -3.88 -10.33
CA GLU A 93 16.66 -3.17 -9.05
C GLU A 93 17.91 -3.52 -8.24
N LYS A 94 18.47 -2.53 -7.55
CA LYS A 94 19.57 -2.75 -6.61
C LYS A 94 19.04 -3.09 -5.21
N LEU A 95 19.45 -4.25 -4.70
CA LEU A 95 19.19 -4.73 -3.34
C LEU A 95 20.43 -4.60 -2.46
N GLU A 96 20.25 -4.10 -1.24
CA GLU A 96 21.31 -4.06 -0.23
C GLU A 96 21.77 -5.49 0.10
N GLY A 97 23.08 -5.73 0.04
CA GLY A 97 23.68 -7.05 0.26
C GLY A 97 23.56 -8.06 -0.89
N LYS A 98 22.77 -7.78 -1.94
CA LYS A 98 22.51 -8.72 -3.06
C LYS A 98 22.85 -8.18 -4.44
N GLY A 99 23.21 -6.89 -4.54
CA GLY A 99 23.60 -6.27 -5.81
C GLY A 99 22.39 -5.99 -6.71
N VAL A 100 22.61 -5.99 -8.02
CA VAL A 100 21.55 -5.73 -9.01
C VAL A 100 20.86 -7.04 -9.37
N VAL A 101 19.54 -7.11 -9.18
CA VAL A 101 18.73 -8.29 -9.44
C VAL A 101 17.54 -7.96 -10.34
N SER A 102 17.02 -8.97 -11.03
CA SER A 102 15.75 -8.87 -11.76
C SER A 102 14.58 -9.10 -10.82
N LEU A 103 13.95 -8.03 -10.35
CA LEU A 103 12.84 -8.07 -9.40
C LEU A 103 11.51 -7.76 -10.08
N GLY A 104 10.41 -8.34 -9.59
CA GLY A 104 9.06 -8.05 -10.05
C GLY A 104 8.16 -9.27 -9.94
N LYS A 105 6.89 -9.16 -10.36
CA LYS A 105 5.90 -10.23 -10.22
C LYS A 105 6.32 -11.56 -10.87
N ALA A 106 7.19 -11.53 -11.88
CA ALA A 106 7.71 -12.74 -12.52
C ALA A 106 8.67 -13.54 -11.62
N ASN A 107 9.42 -12.87 -10.74
CA ASN A 107 10.55 -13.47 -10.01
C ASN A 107 10.42 -13.37 -8.49
N ILE A 108 9.42 -12.66 -7.97
CA ILE A 108 9.26 -12.43 -6.54
C ILE A 108 8.30 -13.44 -5.93
N ILE A 109 8.63 -13.90 -4.72
CA ILE A 109 7.69 -14.62 -3.87
C ILE A 109 6.98 -13.61 -2.96
N ASN A 110 5.66 -13.73 -2.85
CA ASN A 110 4.87 -13.04 -1.84
C ASN A 110 4.23 -14.06 -0.89
N ASN A 111 3.62 -13.60 0.19
CA ASN A 111 2.89 -14.47 1.12
C ASN A 111 1.37 -14.54 0.84
N PHE A 112 0.96 -14.30 -0.42
CA PHE A 112 -0.40 -14.56 -0.90
C PHE A 112 -0.42 -15.86 -1.72
N CYS A 113 -0.40 -15.75 -3.06
CA CYS A 113 -0.34 -16.89 -3.97
C CYS A 113 1.08 -17.41 -4.20
N ILE A 114 2.05 -17.04 -3.35
CA ILE A 114 3.46 -17.47 -3.41
C ILE A 114 4.17 -16.92 -4.64
N GLY A 115 4.08 -17.56 -5.81
CA GLY A 115 4.74 -17.14 -7.06
C GLY A 115 3.95 -17.59 -8.30
N ILE A 116 4.40 -17.20 -9.49
CA ILE A 116 3.65 -17.48 -10.74
C ILE A 116 4.16 -18.70 -11.52
N THR A 117 5.45 -19.03 -11.41
CA THR A 117 6.11 -20.06 -12.22
C THR A 117 5.48 -21.43 -11.99
N GLY A 118 5.15 -22.12 -13.08
CA GLY A 118 4.41 -23.38 -13.10
C GLY A 118 2.89 -23.22 -13.03
N SER A 119 2.39 -21.99 -12.85
CA SER A 119 0.96 -21.65 -12.73
C SER A 119 0.59 -20.39 -13.54
N GLU A 120 1.39 -20.03 -14.54
CA GLU A 120 1.33 -18.72 -15.20
C GLU A 120 -0.05 -18.49 -15.84
N ALA A 121 -0.61 -19.47 -16.52
CA ALA A 121 -1.88 -19.37 -17.24
C ALA A 121 -3.09 -18.86 -16.40
N THR A 122 -3.11 -19.08 -15.08
CA THR A 122 -4.15 -18.50 -14.21
C THR A 122 -3.80 -17.09 -13.71
N CYS A 123 -2.51 -16.83 -13.49
CA CYS A 123 -1.99 -15.57 -12.98
C CYS A 123 -1.95 -14.47 -14.05
N THR A 124 -1.68 -14.83 -15.30
CA THR A 124 -1.53 -13.94 -16.45
C THR A 124 -2.87 -13.42 -16.97
N ARG A 125 -3.99 -13.77 -16.32
CA ARG A 125 -5.25 -12.99 -16.45
C ARG A 125 -5.04 -11.50 -16.12
N CYS A 126 -4.02 -11.17 -15.32
CA CYS A 126 -3.68 -9.80 -14.96
C CYS A 126 -2.42 -9.29 -15.70
N HIS A 127 -1.91 -10.03 -16.67
CA HIS A 127 -0.81 -9.59 -17.54
C HIS A 127 -1.40 -8.80 -18.71
N ILE A 128 -0.67 -7.84 -19.26
CA ILE A 128 -1.13 -7.02 -20.41
C ILE A 128 -0.79 -7.67 -21.75
N GLY A 129 -0.86 -8.99 -21.83
CA GLY A 129 -0.59 -9.75 -23.03
C GLY A 129 -1.38 -11.05 -23.12
N TYR A 130 -1.26 -11.70 -24.27
CA TYR A 130 -2.00 -12.87 -24.68
C TYR A 130 -1.12 -14.10 -24.80
N GLY A 131 -1.45 -15.18 -24.10
CA GLY A 131 -0.82 -16.48 -24.29
C GLY A 131 0.38 -16.77 -23.40
N TRP A 132 0.62 -16.00 -22.33
CA TRP A 132 1.67 -16.33 -21.37
C TRP A 132 1.22 -17.51 -20.47
N THR A 133 1.50 -18.73 -20.94
CA THR A 133 1.16 -20.00 -20.28
C THR A 133 2.28 -20.57 -19.43
N ASP A 134 3.54 -20.29 -19.80
CA ASP A 134 4.75 -20.85 -19.21
C ASP A 134 5.99 -20.06 -19.65
N SER A 135 7.19 -20.59 -19.39
CA SER A 135 8.48 -19.97 -19.72
C SER A 135 8.77 -19.76 -21.22
N SER A 136 8.01 -20.39 -22.13
CA SER A 136 8.19 -20.28 -23.58
C SER A 136 7.54 -19.04 -24.21
N PHE A 137 6.84 -18.22 -23.41
CA PHE A 137 6.17 -17.01 -23.90
C PHE A 137 7.15 -16.04 -24.59
N ASP A 138 6.80 -15.64 -25.81
CA ASP A 138 7.61 -14.72 -26.61
C ASP A 138 7.34 -13.26 -26.23
N PHE A 139 8.21 -12.70 -25.38
CA PHE A 139 8.19 -11.29 -25.00
C PHE A 139 8.67 -10.34 -26.11
N THR A 140 9.08 -10.85 -27.27
CA THR A 140 9.56 -10.07 -28.42
C THR A 140 8.53 -9.94 -29.53
N ASP A 141 7.45 -10.72 -29.50
CA ASP A 141 6.34 -10.60 -30.44
C ASP A 141 5.36 -9.50 -29.98
N PRO A 142 5.23 -8.38 -30.73
CA PRO A 142 4.34 -7.29 -30.37
C PRO A 142 2.85 -7.65 -30.54
N LEU A 143 2.51 -8.70 -31.30
CA LEU A 143 1.12 -9.14 -31.45
C LEU A 143 0.55 -9.73 -30.17
N ASN A 144 1.41 -10.21 -29.28
CA ASN A 144 1.04 -10.70 -27.96
C ASN A 144 0.61 -9.57 -27.00
N ILE A 145 0.71 -8.29 -27.36
CA ILE A 145 0.27 -7.17 -26.52
C ILE A 145 -1.25 -7.11 -26.46
N ASP A 146 -1.80 -6.93 -25.26
CA ASP A 146 -3.20 -6.62 -25.05
C ASP A 146 -3.41 -5.11 -24.91
N CYS A 147 -3.73 -4.46 -26.04
CA CYS A 147 -4.08 -3.05 -26.07
C CYS A 147 -5.44 -2.77 -25.40
N LEU A 148 -6.36 -3.74 -25.39
CA LEU A 148 -7.77 -3.51 -25.07
C LEU A 148 -8.04 -3.47 -23.57
N VAL A 149 -7.31 -4.24 -22.75
CA VAL A 149 -7.51 -4.27 -21.30
C VAL A 149 -7.36 -2.89 -20.64
N CYS A 150 -6.46 -2.06 -21.16
CA CYS A 150 -6.23 -0.71 -20.64
C CYS A 150 -7.12 0.35 -21.30
N HIS A 151 -7.59 0.11 -22.53
CA HIS A 151 -8.22 1.14 -23.35
C HIS A 151 -9.71 0.92 -23.63
N ASP A 152 -10.30 -0.21 -23.24
CA ASP A 152 -11.74 -0.45 -23.41
C ASP A 152 -12.60 0.63 -22.72
N LYS A 153 -13.58 1.19 -23.45
CA LYS A 153 -14.64 2.07 -22.89
C LYS A 153 -16.04 1.52 -23.01
N THR A 154 -16.17 0.27 -23.41
CA THR A 154 -17.46 -0.41 -23.49
C THR A 154 -17.88 -1.02 -22.16
N GLY A 155 -16.92 -1.33 -21.27
CA GLY A 155 -17.16 -2.09 -20.05
C GLY A 155 -17.46 -3.57 -20.31
N THR A 156 -17.22 -4.06 -21.53
CA THR A 156 -17.51 -5.44 -21.95
C THR A 156 -16.27 -6.30 -22.10
N TYR A 157 -15.07 -5.70 -22.16
CA TYR A 157 -13.83 -6.45 -22.26
C TYR A 157 -13.53 -7.19 -20.96
N LYS A 158 -13.32 -8.51 -21.05
CA LYS A 158 -12.92 -9.34 -19.91
C LYS A 158 -12.00 -10.46 -20.35
N LYS A 159 -10.98 -10.72 -19.54
CA LYS A 159 -10.08 -11.87 -19.73
C LYS A 159 -10.71 -13.15 -19.23
N LYS A 160 -10.45 -14.25 -19.94
CA LYS A 160 -10.89 -15.59 -19.58
C LYS A 160 -10.11 -16.09 -18.35
N PRO A 161 -10.80 -16.53 -17.28
CA PRO A 161 -10.12 -17.20 -16.16
C PRO A 161 -9.34 -18.43 -16.63
N GLY A 162 -8.07 -18.55 -16.23
CA GLY A 162 -7.20 -19.65 -16.68
C GLY A 162 -6.87 -19.64 -18.18
N GLY A 163 -7.22 -18.55 -18.89
CA GLY A 163 -7.01 -18.41 -20.33
C GLY A 163 -5.70 -17.73 -20.71
N ALA A 164 -4.70 -17.67 -19.82
CA ALA A 164 -3.39 -17.10 -20.11
C ALA A 164 -3.41 -15.67 -20.68
N GLY A 165 -4.35 -14.84 -20.24
CA GLY A 165 -4.51 -13.47 -20.71
C GLY A 165 -5.46 -13.30 -21.91
N TYR A 166 -5.87 -14.37 -22.59
CA TYR A 166 -6.85 -14.26 -23.68
C TYR A 166 -8.21 -13.73 -23.20
N PRO A 167 -8.93 -12.96 -24.05
CA PRO A 167 -10.29 -12.51 -23.76
C PRO A 167 -11.26 -13.71 -23.68
N ALA A 168 -12.36 -13.53 -22.94
CA ALA A 168 -13.44 -14.52 -22.93
C ALA A 168 -14.15 -14.56 -24.29
N GLU A 169 -14.70 -15.71 -24.66
CA GLU A 169 -15.36 -15.95 -25.95
C GLU A 169 -16.58 -15.03 -26.18
N SER A 170 -17.17 -14.51 -25.10
CA SER A 170 -18.30 -13.58 -25.17
C SER A 170 -17.90 -12.14 -25.53
N VAL A 171 -16.60 -11.83 -25.59
CA VAL A 171 -16.12 -10.47 -25.89
C VAL A 171 -16.20 -10.22 -27.39
N ASN A 172 -16.92 -9.17 -27.78
CA ASN A 172 -16.93 -8.70 -29.16
C ASN A 172 -15.72 -7.79 -29.39
N LEU A 173 -14.63 -8.34 -29.93
CA LEU A 173 -13.37 -7.62 -30.16
C LEU A 173 -13.53 -6.43 -31.11
N ASN A 174 -14.40 -6.53 -32.12
CA ASN A 174 -14.71 -5.43 -33.03
C ASN A 174 -15.34 -4.26 -32.27
N PHE A 175 -16.35 -4.54 -31.46
CA PHE A 175 -17.05 -3.53 -30.68
C PHE A 175 -16.12 -2.84 -29.70
N VAL A 176 -15.31 -3.61 -28.96
CA VAL A 176 -14.33 -3.05 -28.01
C VAL A 176 -13.30 -2.19 -28.74
N SER A 177 -12.71 -2.69 -29.83
CA SER A 177 -11.66 -1.98 -30.58
C SER A 177 -12.14 -0.66 -31.17
N GLN A 178 -13.42 -0.57 -31.55
CA GLN A 178 -14.03 0.67 -32.08
C GLN A 178 -14.33 1.72 -31.00
N HIS A 179 -14.34 1.33 -29.73
CA HIS A 179 -14.68 2.18 -28.59
C HIS A 179 -13.53 2.25 -27.58
N VAL A 180 -12.29 2.26 -28.07
CA VAL A 180 -11.11 2.47 -27.23
C VAL A 180 -10.95 3.96 -26.87
N GLY A 181 -10.36 4.23 -25.71
CA GLY A 181 -10.13 5.58 -25.21
C GLY A 181 -9.08 5.66 -24.11
N SER A 182 -8.97 6.82 -23.47
CA SER A 182 -8.01 7.05 -22.39
C SER A 182 -8.37 6.23 -21.13
N PRO A 183 -7.45 5.48 -20.51
CA PRO A 183 -7.78 4.55 -19.42
C PRO A 183 -8.54 5.21 -18.26
N GLY A 184 -9.58 4.53 -17.79
CA GLY A 184 -10.33 4.88 -16.58
C GLY A 184 -9.97 3.95 -15.42
N ARG A 185 -10.63 4.12 -14.28
CA ARG A 185 -10.39 3.31 -13.08
C ARG A 185 -10.77 1.85 -13.31
N GLU A 186 -11.83 1.62 -14.09
CA GLU A 186 -12.30 0.31 -14.52
C GLU A 186 -11.21 -0.50 -15.22
N ASN A 187 -10.42 0.15 -16.09
CA ASN A 187 -9.37 -0.52 -16.84
C ASN A 187 -8.22 -0.98 -15.93
N CYS A 188 -7.74 -0.10 -15.04
CA CYS A 188 -6.69 -0.44 -14.06
C CYS A 188 -7.20 -1.46 -13.03
N GLY A 189 -8.45 -1.31 -12.62
CA GLY A 189 -9.14 -2.08 -11.59
C GLY A 189 -9.28 -3.56 -11.90
N VAL A 190 -9.40 -3.94 -13.19
CA VAL A 190 -9.43 -5.35 -13.64
C VAL A 190 -8.29 -6.17 -13.06
N CYS A 191 -7.13 -5.55 -12.82
CA CYS A 191 -5.96 -6.20 -12.24
C CYS A 191 -5.65 -5.74 -10.81
N HIS A 192 -5.76 -4.43 -10.55
CA HIS A 192 -5.26 -3.85 -9.30
C HIS A 192 -6.21 -4.03 -8.10
N PHE A 193 -7.53 -4.08 -8.33
CA PHE A 193 -8.52 -4.31 -7.27
C PHE A 193 -8.64 -5.79 -6.89
N LEU A 194 -8.30 -6.70 -7.80
CA LEU A 194 -8.53 -8.14 -7.67
C LEU A 194 -7.26 -8.95 -7.33
N GLY A 195 -6.16 -8.27 -7.00
CA GLY A 195 -4.88 -8.89 -6.66
C GLY A 195 -5.01 -9.85 -5.47
N GLY A 196 -4.35 -11.01 -5.53
CA GLY A 196 -4.44 -12.03 -4.47
C GLY A 196 -5.67 -12.93 -4.57
N GLY A 197 -6.46 -12.81 -5.64
CA GLY A 197 -7.55 -13.73 -5.98
C GLY A 197 -8.94 -13.26 -5.55
N GLY A 198 -9.12 -11.98 -5.23
CA GLY A 198 -10.41 -11.39 -4.87
C GLY A 198 -10.32 -9.88 -4.67
N ASN A 199 -11.48 -9.22 -4.54
CA ASN A 199 -11.57 -7.78 -4.30
C ASN A 199 -10.85 -7.38 -3.02
N ASN A 200 -10.05 -6.31 -3.07
CA ASN A 200 -9.31 -5.71 -1.96
C ASN A 200 -8.46 -6.70 -1.11
N VAL A 201 -8.15 -7.90 -1.62
CA VAL A 201 -7.43 -8.92 -0.84
C VAL A 201 -5.99 -8.49 -0.56
N LYS A 202 -5.31 -7.96 -1.57
CA LYS A 202 -3.85 -7.72 -1.53
C LYS A 202 -3.45 -6.35 -1.01
N HIS A 203 -3.83 -5.28 -1.70
CA HIS A 203 -3.37 -3.91 -1.39
C HIS A 203 -4.01 -3.36 -0.11
N GLY A 204 -5.32 -3.56 0.08
CA GLY A 204 -6.06 -3.02 1.22
C GLY A 204 -6.60 -1.60 0.99
N ASP A 205 -5.95 -0.83 0.12
CA ASP A 205 -6.35 0.53 -0.28
C ASP A 205 -6.80 0.63 -1.76
N LEU A 206 -6.92 -0.50 -2.47
CA LEU A 206 -7.39 -0.55 -3.87
C LEU A 206 -8.50 -1.60 -4.01
N ASP A 207 -9.71 -1.11 -4.28
CA ASP A 207 -10.98 -1.83 -4.16
C ASP A 207 -11.88 -1.51 -5.37
N ILE A 208 -12.73 -2.44 -5.80
CA ILE A 208 -13.82 -2.19 -6.77
C ILE A 208 -14.67 -0.97 -6.38
N ALA A 209 -14.90 -0.73 -5.09
CA ALA A 209 -15.63 0.44 -4.61
C ALA A 209 -15.03 1.75 -5.15
N MET A 210 -13.74 1.79 -5.47
CA MET A 210 -13.08 2.96 -6.07
C MET A 210 -13.62 3.37 -7.43
N LEU A 211 -14.41 2.53 -8.11
CA LEU A 211 -15.09 2.90 -9.35
C LEU A 211 -16.16 3.98 -9.12
N ASP A 212 -16.82 3.91 -7.97
CA ASP A 212 -17.87 4.83 -7.55
C ASP A 212 -17.89 4.92 -6.02
N CYS A 213 -16.95 5.69 -5.47
CA CYS A 213 -16.77 5.81 -4.03
C CYS A 213 -17.21 7.18 -3.51
N SER A 214 -17.67 7.19 -2.25
CA SER A 214 -17.94 8.42 -1.52
C SER A 214 -16.63 9.12 -1.12
N ARG A 215 -16.76 10.38 -0.69
CA ARG A 215 -15.63 11.20 -0.29
C ARG A 215 -14.90 10.69 0.95
N GLU A 216 -15.58 9.90 1.80
CA GLU A 216 -15.02 9.27 2.99
C GLU A 216 -14.06 8.13 2.63
N VAL A 217 -14.32 7.42 1.52
CA VAL A 217 -13.45 6.36 1.03
C VAL A 217 -12.16 6.94 0.43
N ASP A 218 -12.27 7.81 -0.56
CA ASP A 218 -11.12 8.49 -1.17
C ASP A 218 -11.49 9.87 -1.74
N VAL A 219 -10.83 10.93 -1.25
CA VAL A 219 -11.12 12.31 -1.66
C VAL A 219 -10.69 12.66 -3.08
N HIS A 220 -9.76 11.92 -3.68
CA HIS A 220 -9.27 12.17 -5.04
C HIS A 220 -10.11 11.42 -6.07
N MET A 221 -10.46 10.17 -5.75
CA MET A 221 -11.18 9.28 -6.66
C MET A 221 -12.70 9.40 -6.49
N THR A 222 -13.24 10.02 -5.44
CA THR A 222 -14.69 10.13 -5.28
C THR A 222 -15.40 10.74 -6.50
N THR A 223 -16.55 10.17 -6.87
CA THR A 223 -17.40 10.66 -7.97
C THR A 223 -18.11 11.98 -7.65
N GLU A 224 -18.14 12.36 -6.37
CA GLU A 224 -18.71 13.62 -5.87
C GLU A 224 -17.68 14.78 -5.85
N GLY A 225 -16.44 14.52 -6.23
CA GLY A 225 -15.33 15.48 -6.21
C GLY A 225 -14.58 15.57 -7.53
N GLU A 226 -13.25 15.61 -7.47
CA GLU A 226 -12.38 15.68 -8.66
C GLU A 226 -12.52 14.46 -9.57
N ASN A 227 -13.02 13.33 -9.04
CA ASN A 227 -13.32 12.12 -9.79
C ASN A 227 -12.12 11.64 -10.61
N MET A 228 -10.93 11.66 -10.00
CA MET A 228 -9.68 11.33 -10.66
C MET A 228 -9.68 9.87 -11.12
N SER A 229 -9.22 9.66 -12.35
CA SER A 229 -8.74 8.37 -12.83
C SER A 229 -7.33 8.08 -12.30
N CYS A 230 -6.87 6.84 -12.48
CA CYS A 230 -5.53 6.46 -12.04
C CYS A 230 -4.44 7.27 -12.76
N VAL A 231 -4.63 7.58 -14.05
CA VAL A 231 -3.62 8.26 -14.89
C VAL A 231 -3.51 9.76 -14.63
N ASP A 232 -4.45 10.35 -13.88
CA ASP A 232 -4.37 11.76 -13.46
C ASP A 232 -3.25 11.97 -12.43
N CYS A 233 -2.99 10.97 -11.59
CA CYS A 233 -1.89 10.97 -10.63
C CYS A 233 -0.68 10.18 -11.17
N HIS A 234 -0.93 9.03 -11.79
CA HIS A 234 0.09 8.22 -12.47
C HIS A 234 0.35 8.72 -13.90
N ILE A 235 0.79 9.98 -14.00
CA ILE A 235 1.04 10.68 -15.26
C ILE A 235 2.00 9.86 -16.13
N THR A 236 1.47 9.36 -17.24
CA THR A 236 2.14 8.37 -18.07
C THR A 236 2.72 9.00 -19.33
N GLU A 237 4.01 8.80 -19.55
CA GLU A 237 4.70 9.19 -20.78
C GLU A 237 5.23 7.94 -21.47
N LYS A 238 5.00 7.81 -22.78
CA LYS A 238 5.49 6.67 -23.58
C LYS A 238 5.16 5.31 -22.95
N HIS A 239 3.92 5.14 -22.48
CA HIS A 239 3.42 3.97 -21.75
C HIS A 239 4.18 3.61 -20.45
N GLN A 240 5.11 4.45 -20.00
CA GLN A 240 5.83 4.26 -18.73
C GLN A 240 5.01 4.85 -17.59
N ILE A 241 4.16 4.01 -17.00
CA ILE A 241 3.32 4.38 -15.85
C ILE A 241 4.21 4.49 -14.59
N PRO A 242 4.26 5.65 -13.90
CA PRO A 242 5.01 5.83 -12.64
C PRO A 242 4.28 5.18 -11.47
N GLY A 243 4.85 5.28 -10.27
CA GLY A 243 4.23 4.77 -9.04
C GLY A 243 4.59 3.31 -8.78
N LYS A 244 5.88 2.97 -8.84
CA LYS A 244 6.35 1.65 -8.42
C LYS A 244 5.87 1.35 -6.99
N VAL A 245 5.44 0.12 -6.72
CA VAL A 245 5.07 -0.34 -5.38
C VAL A 245 6.28 -1.00 -4.70
N TYR A 246 6.53 -0.69 -3.42
CA TYR A 246 7.69 -1.21 -2.68
C TYR A 246 7.63 -2.71 -2.38
N ALA A 247 6.46 -3.32 -2.51
CA ALA A 247 6.31 -4.77 -2.49
C ALA A 247 6.87 -5.48 -3.74
N LEU A 248 7.17 -4.74 -4.82
CA LEU A 248 7.68 -5.29 -6.10
C LEU A 248 8.87 -4.47 -6.68
N SER A 249 9.44 -3.56 -5.89
CA SER A 249 10.54 -2.66 -6.25
C SER A 249 11.25 -2.23 -4.98
N SER A 250 12.53 -1.87 -5.10
CA SER A 250 13.42 -1.68 -3.96
C SER A 250 13.94 -0.26 -3.87
N GLU A 251 14.11 0.41 -5.01
CA GLU A 251 14.69 1.74 -5.08
C GLU A 251 13.62 2.84 -5.13
N ASN A 252 13.86 3.98 -4.48
CA ASN A 252 12.99 5.15 -4.56
C ASN A 252 13.12 5.89 -5.90
N LYS A 253 12.64 5.26 -6.99
CA LYS A 253 12.64 5.77 -8.37
C LYS A 253 11.26 5.63 -9.00
N ASN A 254 10.91 6.56 -9.88
CA ASN A 254 9.67 6.57 -10.65
C ASN A 254 8.43 6.42 -9.74
N ARG A 255 8.31 7.32 -8.75
CA ARG A 255 7.24 7.32 -7.73
C ARG A 255 6.26 8.46 -8.02
N THR A 256 5.03 8.23 -7.59
CA THR A 256 3.96 9.22 -7.53
C THR A 256 3.96 9.82 -6.12
N THR A 257 3.82 11.14 -5.99
CA THR A 257 3.89 11.83 -4.70
C THR A 257 2.81 12.91 -4.57
N CYS A 258 2.45 13.23 -3.33
CA CYS A 258 1.45 14.26 -3.03
C CYS A 258 1.88 15.64 -3.55
N GLU A 259 3.20 15.88 -3.57
CA GLU A 259 3.81 17.15 -3.97
C GLU A 259 3.72 17.44 -5.48
N GLN A 260 3.18 16.52 -6.28
CA GLN A 260 2.88 16.78 -7.70
C GLN A 260 1.76 17.83 -7.87
N CYS A 261 0.83 17.87 -6.91
CA CYS A 261 -0.34 18.77 -6.89
C CYS A 261 -0.42 19.66 -5.63
N HIS A 262 0.17 19.23 -4.51
CA HIS A 262 0.24 19.99 -3.26
C HIS A 262 1.64 20.60 -3.06
N THR A 263 1.74 21.69 -2.30
CA THR A 263 3.06 22.19 -1.87
C THR A 263 3.67 21.30 -0.80
N ASP A 264 4.97 21.45 -0.53
CA ASP A 264 5.67 20.77 0.59
C ASP A 264 5.26 21.31 1.97
N LYS A 265 4.49 22.40 2.00
CA LYS A 265 3.98 23.08 3.20
C LYS A 265 2.49 23.43 3.03
N PRO A 266 1.62 22.42 2.87
CA PRO A 266 0.27 22.67 2.42
C PRO A 266 -0.64 23.23 3.54
N HIS A 267 -0.22 23.21 4.80
CA HIS A 267 -1.04 23.64 5.94
C HIS A 267 -0.79 25.11 6.28
N GLN A 268 -1.80 25.81 6.81
CA GLN A 268 -1.56 27.12 7.47
C GLN A 268 -0.73 26.99 8.76
N SER A 269 -0.80 25.81 9.39
CA SER A 269 -0.10 25.53 10.64
C SER A 269 1.37 25.19 10.37
N THR A 270 2.27 26.08 10.80
CA THR A 270 3.72 25.86 10.68
C THR A 270 4.14 24.54 11.32
N ILE A 271 3.58 24.19 12.49
CA ILE A 271 3.94 22.94 13.17
C ILE A 271 3.53 21.72 12.35
N LEU A 272 2.39 21.73 11.65
CA LEU A 272 1.99 20.60 10.78
C LEU A 272 2.91 20.50 9.55
N ASN A 273 3.33 21.63 8.99
CA ASN A 273 4.31 21.64 7.89
C ASN A 273 5.67 21.07 8.34
N GLU A 274 6.11 21.39 9.56
CA GLU A 274 7.34 20.82 10.14
C GLU A 274 7.26 19.30 10.33
N HIS A 275 6.08 18.75 10.63
CA HIS A 275 5.90 17.29 10.68
C HIS A 275 6.19 16.63 9.33
N GLY A 276 5.91 17.31 8.21
CA GLY A 276 6.20 16.83 6.85
C GLY A 276 7.69 16.49 6.60
N LEU A 277 8.60 16.98 7.45
CA LEU A 277 10.02 16.62 7.40
C LEU A 277 10.28 15.17 7.80
N ARG A 278 9.44 14.59 8.66
CA ARG A 278 9.66 13.26 9.28
C ARG A 278 8.42 12.35 9.28
N VAL A 279 7.27 12.85 8.86
CA VAL A 279 6.01 12.12 8.75
C VAL A 279 5.53 12.23 7.31
N ALA A 280 5.26 11.11 6.65
CA ALA A 280 4.71 11.10 5.30
C ALA A 280 3.27 11.65 5.31
N CYS A 281 2.84 12.32 4.24
CA CYS A 281 1.47 12.85 4.12
C CYS A 281 0.45 11.73 4.36
N GLN A 282 0.70 10.56 3.77
CA GLN A 282 -0.09 9.34 3.90
C GLN A 282 -0.35 8.98 5.37
N THR A 283 0.64 9.13 6.27
CA THR A 283 0.50 8.76 7.69
C THR A 283 -0.65 9.49 8.37
N CYS A 284 -0.79 10.80 8.12
CA CYS A 284 -1.86 11.59 8.71
C CYS A 284 -3.17 11.49 7.93
N HIS A 285 -3.09 11.28 6.61
CA HIS A 285 -4.22 11.40 5.70
C HIS A 285 -4.87 10.07 5.30
N ILE A 286 -4.27 8.93 5.68
CA ILE A 286 -4.85 7.58 5.56
C ILE A 286 -4.92 6.98 6.97
N PRO A 287 -5.86 7.46 7.82
CA PRO A 287 -5.95 7.01 9.22
C PRO A 287 -6.39 5.55 9.36
N GLU A 288 -7.09 5.05 8.35
CA GLU A 288 -7.55 3.68 8.18
C GLU A 288 -7.61 3.31 6.69
N TYR A 289 -7.55 2.02 6.40
CA TYR A 289 -7.72 1.45 5.06
C TYR A 289 -8.73 0.30 5.08
N ALA A 290 -9.04 -0.28 3.92
CA ALA A 290 -10.13 -1.23 3.76
C ALA A 290 -11.48 -0.65 4.22
N LYS A 291 -11.74 0.62 3.86
CA LYS A 291 -12.94 1.38 4.24
C LYS A 291 -14.24 0.88 3.59
N ALA A 292 -14.15 0.25 2.42
CA ALA A 292 -15.32 -0.19 1.67
C ALA A 292 -15.54 -1.71 1.79
N ASN A 293 -14.50 -2.51 1.58
CA ASN A 293 -14.53 -3.96 1.79
C ASN A 293 -13.31 -4.41 2.57
N GLY A 294 -13.49 -5.48 3.35
CA GLY A 294 -12.43 -6.10 4.12
C GLY A 294 -11.25 -6.56 3.25
N THR A 295 -10.08 -6.54 3.85
CA THR A 295 -8.83 -6.98 3.23
C THR A 295 -8.25 -8.16 3.99
N LYS A 296 -7.54 -9.04 3.29
CA LYS A 296 -6.89 -10.18 3.92
C LYS A 296 -5.69 -9.70 4.73
N MET A 297 -5.68 -10.04 6.02
CA MET A 297 -4.62 -9.72 6.98
C MET A 297 -3.75 -10.93 7.28
N ILE A 298 -4.34 -12.13 7.24
CA ILE A 298 -3.63 -13.40 7.45
C ILE A 298 -3.97 -14.40 6.34
N TRP A 299 -2.96 -15.12 5.86
CA TRP A 299 -3.13 -16.31 5.01
C TRP A 299 -2.26 -17.47 5.53
N ASP A 300 -2.90 -18.51 6.07
CA ASP A 300 -2.23 -19.71 6.56
C ASP A 300 -2.42 -20.89 5.59
N TRP A 301 -1.41 -21.17 4.77
CA TRP A 301 -1.41 -22.32 3.85
C TRP A 301 -1.24 -23.67 4.56
N SER A 302 -0.78 -23.69 5.81
CA SER A 302 -0.47 -24.94 6.52
C SER A 302 -1.71 -25.79 6.81
N THR A 303 -2.89 -25.17 6.76
CA THR A 303 -4.17 -25.83 7.02
C THR A 303 -4.89 -26.27 5.74
N ALA A 304 -4.32 -25.97 4.56
CA ALA A 304 -4.90 -26.35 3.28
C ALA A 304 -4.97 -27.88 3.12
N GLY A 305 -5.96 -28.35 2.35
CA GLY A 305 -6.13 -29.76 2.02
C GLY A 305 -7.21 -30.52 2.81
N ARG A 306 -7.97 -29.87 3.69
CA ARG A 306 -9.19 -30.49 4.26
C ARG A 306 -10.21 -30.72 3.15
N LEU A 307 -10.76 -31.91 3.04
CA LEU A 307 -11.81 -32.28 2.10
C LEU A 307 -13.05 -32.71 2.89
N ASP A 308 -14.22 -32.66 2.25
CA ASP A 308 -15.44 -33.21 2.85
C ASP A 308 -15.43 -34.76 2.89
N GLU A 309 -16.48 -35.35 3.46
CA GLU A 309 -16.64 -36.81 3.58
C GLU A 309 -16.72 -37.54 2.24
N HIS A 310 -16.94 -36.81 1.13
CA HIS A 310 -17.00 -37.32 -0.23
C HIS A 310 -15.69 -37.07 -1.00
N GLY A 311 -14.69 -36.47 -0.37
CA GLY A 311 -13.41 -36.12 -0.99
C GLY A 311 -13.44 -34.87 -1.86
N ASN A 312 -14.49 -34.04 -1.76
CA ASN A 312 -14.56 -32.78 -2.50
C ASN A 312 -13.89 -31.63 -1.73
N PRO A 313 -13.36 -30.62 -2.44
CA PRO A 313 -12.91 -29.38 -1.83
C PRO A 313 -14.06 -28.67 -1.11
N MET A 314 -13.80 -28.22 0.11
CA MET A 314 -14.73 -27.46 0.95
C MET A 314 -14.28 -26.01 1.12
N HIS A 315 -15.22 -25.18 1.56
CA HIS A 315 -14.97 -23.80 1.95
C HIS A 315 -15.79 -23.45 3.18
N GLU A 316 -15.29 -22.50 3.97
CA GLU A 316 -15.98 -21.93 5.11
C GLU A 316 -15.93 -20.40 4.96
N ASN A 317 -16.94 -19.73 5.51
CA ASN A 317 -17.04 -18.27 5.49
C ASN A 317 -17.01 -17.71 6.92
N ASP A 318 -16.51 -16.49 7.07
CA ASP A 318 -16.71 -15.70 8.28
C ASP A 318 -18.13 -15.10 8.35
N ALA A 319 -18.39 -14.33 9.41
CA ALA A 319 -19.68 -13.69 9.65
C ALA A 319 -20.05 -12.66 8.56
N ASP A 320 -19.07 -12.09 7.88
CA ASP A 320 -19.23 -11.07 6.84
C ASP A 320 -19.31 -11.68 5.43
N GLY A 321 -19.28 -13.02 5.34
CA GLY A 321 -19.40 -13.76 4.09
C GLY A 321 -18.08 -13.89 3.31
N ASN A 322 -16.95 -13.44 3.84
CA ASN A 322 -15.66 -13.71 3.23
C ASN A 322 -15.29 -15.17 3.47
N HIS A 323 -14.64 -15.81 2.50
CA HIS A 323 -14.04 -17.11 2.76
C HIS A 323 -13.00 -16.97 3.88
N ASN A 324 -13.20 -17.65 5.01
CA ASN A 324 -12.21 -17.78 6.07
C ASN A 324 -11.42 -19.09 5.94
N TYR A 325 -11.87 -20.02 5.09
CA TYR A 325 -11.13 -21.19 4.68
C TYR A 325 -11.47 -21.63 3.26
N LEU A 326 -10.46 -22.12 2.54
CA LEU A 326 -10.61 -22.84 1.27
C LEU A 326 -9.67 -24.06 1.26
N SER A 327 -10.14 -25.25 0.87
CA SER A 327 -9.27 -26.44 0.77
C SER A 327 -8.01 -26.19 -0.04
N ILE A 328 -8.15 -25.43 -1.13
CA ILE A 328 -7.07 -25.12 -2.05
C ILE A 328 -6.05 -24.10 -1.52
N LYS A 329 -6.31 -23.44 -0.39
CA LYS A 329 -5.53 -22.28 0.06
C LYS A 329 -5.32 -22.17 1.57
N GLY A 330 -6.05 -22.92 2.40
CA GLY A 330 -5.95 -22.87 3.85
C GLY A 330 -6.83 -21.79 4.47
N ASN A 331 -6.44 -21.30 5.65
CA ASN A 331 -7.21 -20.33 6.44
C ASN A 331 -6.87 -18.88 6.11
N PHE A 332 -7.85 -18.01 6.32
CA PHE A 332 -7.74 -16.57 6.14
C PHE A 332 -8.31 -15.82 7.34
N VAL A 333 -7.73 -14.65 7.60
CA VAL A 333 -8.36 -13.63 8.46
C VAL A 333 -8.49 -12.36 7.65
N TYR A 334 -9.72 -11.86 7.58
CA TYR A 334 -10.06 -10.58 6.97
C TYR A 334 -10.30 -9.53 8.05
N ASN A 335 -10.11 -8.26 7.70
CA ASN A 335 -10.50 -7.14 8.53
C ASN A 335 -10.83 -5.94 7.65
N ASP A 336 -11.73 -5.07 8.11
CA ASP A 336 -12.06 -3.79 7.49
C ASP A 336 -11.70 -2.63 8.42
N HIS A 337 -11.76 -1.39 7.92
CA HIS A 337 -11.44 -0.16 8.67
C HIS A 337 -10.14 -0.29 9.49
N VAL A 338 -9.12 -0.86 8.84
CA VAL A 338 -7.92 -1.32 9.51
C VAL A 338 -7.02 -0.12 9.76
N ILE A 339 -6.56 0.00 11.00
CA ILE A 339 -5.55 0.96 11.40
C ILE A 339 -4.19 0.52 10.84
N PRO A 340 -3.47 1.37 10.07
CA PRO A 340 -2.14 1.02 9.57
C PRO A 340 -1.14 0.80 10.70
N GLU A 341 -0.16 -0.05 10.45
CA GLU A 341 1.06 -0.09 11.27
C GLU A 341 2.05 0.97 10.75
N TYR A 342 2.81 1.60 11.65
CA TYR A 342 3.67 2.74 11.30
C TYR A 342 5.15 2.38 11.36
N PHE A 343 5.89 2.66 10.29
CA PHE A 343 7.31 2.33 10.16
C PHE A 343 8.14 3.51 9.69
N TRP A 344 9.37 3.62 10.18
CA TRP A 344 10.37 4.46 9.54
C TRP A 344 10.73 3.88 8.17
N PHE A 345 10.69 4.73 7.16
CA PHE A 345 11.00 4.32 5.81
C PHE A 345 11.69 5.43 5.01
N ASN A 346 12.82 5.09 4.39
CA ASN A 346 13.68 6.00 3.63
C ASN A 346 13.56 5.83 2.11
N GLY A 347 12.62 5.00 1.63
CA GLY A 347 12.45 4.69 0.22
C GLY A 347 13.34 3.57 -0.31
N ILE A 348 14.09 2.87 0.54
CA ILE A 348 14.87 1.68 0.16
C ILE A 348 14.22 0.46 0.82
N ALA A 349 13.78 -0.49 0.01
CA ALA A 349 13.27 -1.77 0.45
C ALA A 349 14.22 -2.91 0.07
N ASN A 350 14.16 -4.01 0.82
CA ASN A 350 14.79 -5.28 0.47
C ASN A 350 13.74 -6.39 0.32
N HIS A 351 14.10 -7.51 -0.28
CA HIS A 351 13.19 -8.61 -0.62
C HIS A 351 13.83 -9.97 -0.35
N GLN A 352 13.06 -10.91 0.19
CA GLN A 352 13.43 -12.32 0.24
C GLN A 352 13.33 -12.91 -1.17
N LEU A 353 14.46 -13.35 -1.73
CA LEU A 353 14.50 -14.06 -3.00
C LEU A 353 14.29 -15.56 -2.74
N ILE A 354 13.80 -16.27 -3.75
CA ILE A 354 13.58 -17.72 -3.68
C ILE A 354 14.89 -18.50 -3.40
N THR A 355 16.03 -17.95 -3.81
CA THR A 355 17.36 -18.55 -3.60
C THR A 355 17.96 -18.23 -2.23
N ASP A 356 17.36 -17.32 -1.47
CA ASP A 356 17.88 -16.93 -0.17
C ASP A 356 17.52 -17.96 0.89
N LYS A 357 18.47 -18.21 1.80
CA LYS A 357 18.19 -18.98 3.01
C LYS A 357 17.32 -18.18 3.97
N ILE A 358 16.42 -18.89 4.64
CA ILE A 358 15.63 -18.39 5.76
C ILE A 358 16.57 -18.22 6.95
N THR A 359 16.69 -16.99 7.43
CA THR A 359 17.56 -16.63 8.56
C THR A 359 16.78 -16.04 9.74
N THR A 360 15.53 -15.66 9.52
CA THR A 360 14.63 -15.08 10.54
C THR A 360 13.26 -15.71 10.45
N ILE A 361 12.58 -15.83 11.60
CA ILE A 361 11.17 -16.21 11.69
C ILE A 361 10.47 -15.14 12.54
N PRO A 362 9.37 -14.53 12.05
CA PRO A 362 8.79 -14.70 10.72
C PRO A 362 9.74 -14.25 9.59
N VAL A 363 9.66 -14.93 8.44
CA VAL A 363 10.43 -14.59 7.23
C VAL A 363 9.94 -13.26 6.70
N GLN A 364 10.87 -12.34 6.50
CA GLN A 364 10.59 -11.00 6.01
C GLN A 364 10.54 -11.04 4.48
N MET A 365 9.34 -11.20 3.91
CA MET A 365 9.17 -11.30 2.45
C MET A 365 9.71 -10.07 1.73
N ASN A 366 9.55 -8.92 2.37
CA ASN A 366 10.26 -7.70 2.11
C ASN A 366 10.60 -6.99 3.42
N THR A 367 11.45 -5.98 3.36
CA THR A 367 11.82 -5.15 4.51
C THR A 367 11.85 -3.69 4.08
N LEU A 368 11.33 -2.80 4.92
CA LEU A 368 11.41 -1.36 4.73
C LEU A 368 12.56 -0.81 5.57
N TYR A 369 13.55 -0.16 4.94
CA TYR A 369 14.66 0.43 5.69
C TYR A 369 14.36 1.86 6.13
N GLY A 370 14.85 2.20 7.31
CA GLY A 370 14.76 3.54 7.87
C GLY A 370 14.92 3.51 9.38
N SER A 371 15.20 4.67 9.96
CA SER A 371 15.15 4.89 11.42
C SER A 371 15.01 6.39 11.71
N TYR A 372 14.81 6.75 12.97
CA TYR A 372 14.88 8.13 13.40
C TYR A 372 16.23 8.78 13.05
N ASN A 373 17.33 8.04 13.15
CA ASN A 373 18.68 8.55 12.89
C ASN A 373 19.02 8.66 11.40
N ASP A 374 18.20 8.10 10.50
CA ASP A 374 18.39 8.20 9.05
C ASP A 374 18.03 9.62 8.55
N LYS A 375 18.97 10.54 8.78
CA LYS A 375 18.96 11.96 8.42
C LYS A 375 20.37 12.55 8.52
N GLY A 376 20.59 13.72 7.90
CA GLY A 376 21.86 14.44 7.99
C GLY A 376 23.03 13.57 7.51
N THR A 377 24.09 13.48 8.30
CA THR A 377 25.28 12.68 8.00
C THR A 377 25.04 11.16 7.99
N HIS A 378 23.93 10.70 8.56
CA HIS A 378 23.56 9.28 8.61
C HIS A 378 22.55 8.89 7.52
N GLN A 379 22.16 9.83 6.65
CA GLN A 379 21.17 9.60 5.62
C GLN A 379 21.64 8.54 4.61
N LYS A 380 20.85 7.48 4.43
CA LYS A 380 21.20 6.37 3.51
C LYS A 380 20.59 6.51 2.11
N SER A 381 19.52 7.28 1.96
CA SER A 381 18.86 7.52 0.68
C SER A 381 18.96 9.00 0.26
N HIS A 382 18.22 9.42 -0.77
CA HIS A 382 18.23 10.82 -1.21
C HIS A 382 17.46 11.77 -0.29
N ALA A 383 16.62 11.24 0.61
CA ALA A 383 15.82 12.00 1.55
C ALA A 383 15.86 11.36 2.95
N PRO A 384 15.64 12.14 4.02
CA PRO A 384 15.51 11.58 5.36
C PRO A 384 14.38 10.54 5.44
N ALA A 385 14.55 9.52 6.29
CA ALA A 385 13.46 8.60 6.57
C ALA A 385 12.23 9.34 7.13
N LYS A 386 11.05 8.95 6.68
CA LYS A 386 9.77 9.42 7.24
C LYS A 386 9.01 8.27 7.87
N ILE A 387 8.04 8.56 8.72
CA ILE A 387 7.09 7.57 9.23
C ILE A 387 6.01 7.38 8.15
N TRP A 388 5.77 6.13 7.76
CA TRP A 388 4.80 5.71 6.74
C TRP A 388 3.72 4.79 7.32
N PRO A 389 2.47 4.87 6.83
CA PRO A 389 1.43 3.90 7.15
C PRO A 389 1.57 2.67 6.24
N VAL A 390 1.49 1.48 6.84
CA VAL A 390 1.81 0.23 6.18
C VAL A 390 0.75 -0.82 6.53
N LYS A 391 0.19 -1.47 5.51
CA LYS A 391 -0.49 -2.76 5.68
C LYS A 391 0.58 -3.83 5.88
N VAL A 392 0.45 -4.61 6.96
CA VAL A 392 1.28 -5.80 7.20
C VAL A 392 0.43 -7.03 6.96
N HIS A 393 0.74 -7.78 5.92
CA HIS A 393 0.13 -9.09 5.67
C HIS A 393 0.99 -10.18 6.29
N ARG A 394 0.37 -11.02 7.12
CA ARG A 394 1.05 -12.13 7.81
C ARG A 394 0.59 -13.46 7.22
N GLY A 395 1.39 -14.50 7.34
CA GLY A 395 0.95 -15.80 6.85
C GLY A 395 1.90 -16.93 7.20
N LYS A 396 1.51 -18.14 6.81
CA LYS A 396 2.37 -19.33 6.82
C LYS A 396 2.41 -19.93 5.43
N GLN A 397 3.60 -20.17 4.90
CA GLN A 397 3.78 -20.74 3.56
C GLN A 397 4.84 -21.84 3.54
N ILE A 398 4.79 -22.64 2.49
CA ILE A 398 5.63 -23.82 2.31
C ILE A 398 7.11 -23.45 2.14
N TYR A 399 8.00 -24.21 2.78
CA TYR A 399 9.45 -24.09 2.67
C TYR A 399 10.14 -25.46 2.75
N ASP A 400 11.34 -25.55 2.20
CA ASP A 400 12.18 -26.75 2.25
C ASP A 400 12.95 -26.77 3.58
N THR A 401 12.68 -27.77 4.43
CA THR A 401 13.23 -27.85 5.79
C THR A 401 14.71 -28.26 5.82
N VAL A 402 15.24 -28.81 4.73
CA VAL A 402 16.64 -29.22 4.62
C VAL A 402 17.46 -28.09 4.00
N ASN A 403 16.99 -27.52 2.89
CA ASN A 403 17.68 -26.43 2.20
C ASN A 403 17.51 -25.08 2.91
N MET A 404 16.50 -24.96 3.79
CA MET A 404 16.10 -23.74 4.47
C MET A 404 15.76 -22.61 3.49
N THR A 405 15.06 -22.91 2.41
CA THR A 405 14.63 -21.96 1.38
C THR A 405 13.11 -22.01 1.22
N LEU A 406 12.49 -20.90 0.84
CA LEU A 406 11.07 -20.89 0.49
C LEU A 406 10.83 -21.78 -0.74
N ILE A 407 9.67 -22.44 -0.80
CA ILE A 407 9.26 -23.24 -1.94
C ILE A 407 8.26 -22.44 -2.77
N GLN A 408 8.42 -22.46 -4.08
CA GLN A 408 7.39 -22.03 -5.01
C GLN A 408 6.68 -23.27 -5.59
N PRO A 409 5.48 -23.61 -5.09
CA PRO A 409 4.75 -24.78 -5.54
C PRO A 409 4.02 -24.53 -6.87
N LYS A 410 3.79 -25.58 -7.66
CA LYS A 410 2.81 -25.56 -8.74
C LYS A 410 1.41 -25.55 -8.14
N LEU A 411 0.72 -24.41 -8.21
CA LEU A 411 -0.60 -24.25 -7.63
C LEU A 411 -1.74 -24.59 -8.57
N TRP A 412 -1.58 -24.33 -9.87
CA TRP A 412 -2.67 -24.45 -10.83
C TRP A 412 -2.32 -25.32 -12.05
N ASP A 413 -3.32 -26.07 -12.49
CA ASP A 413 -3.41 -26.69 -13.80
C ASP A 413 -4.88 -26.73 -14.23
N LYS A 414 -5.12 -26.92 -15.53
CA LYS A 414 -6.48 -27.10 -16.06
C LYS A 414 -7.03 -28.48 -15.73
N GLU A 415 -6.15 -29.48 -15.64
CA GLU A 415 -6.49 -30.89 -15.41
C GLU A 415 -5.97 -31.36 -14.05
N SER A 416 -6.77 -32.16 -13.35
CA SER A 416 -6.28 -32.93 -12.20
C SER A 416 -5.26 -33.99 -12.62
N GLY A 417 -4.39 -34.39 -11.70
CA GLY A 417 -3.33 -35.38 -11.92
C GLY A 417 -2.06 -34.81 -12.57
N LYS A 418 -1.97 -33.47 -12.68
CA LYS A 418 -0.80 -32.76 -13.24
C LYS A 418 0.14 -32.21 -12.16
N GLY A 419 -0.08 -32.57 -10.90
CA GLY A 419 0.68 -32.17 -9.73
C GLY A 419 0.43 -30.71 -9.31
N ALA A 420 -0.73 -30.15 -9.65
CA ALA A 420 -1.12 -28.83 -9.19
C ALA A 420 -1.89 -28.91 -7.87
N TYR A 421 -1.45 -28.13 -6.89
CA TYR A 421 -2.02 -28.24 -5.54
C TYR A 421 -3.52 -27.97 -5.48
N TRP A 422 -4.06 -27.01 -6.26
CA TRP A 422 -5.48 -26.66 -6.22
C TRP A 422 -6.42 -27.75 -6.75
N THR A 423 -5.90 -28.74 -7.46
CA THR A 423 -6.70 -29.86 -7.99
C THR A 423 -6.33 -31.20 -7.37
N ASP A 424 -5.07 -31.37 -6.96
CA ASP A 424 -4.51 -32.67 -6.57
C ASP A 424 -4.24 -32.77 -5.06
N PHE A 425 -4.19 -31.63 -4.35
CA PHE A 425 -3.97 -31.54 -2.91
C PHE A 425 -2.71 -32.24 -2.37
N ASP A 426 -1.70 -32.47 -3.23
CA ASP A 426 -0.40 -33.04 -2.88
C ASP A 426 0.68 -31.94 -2.84
N TRP A 427 1.10 -31.59 -1.62
CA TRP A 427 2.14 -30.59 -1.40
C TRP A 427 3.52 -31.03 -1.89
N ASN A 428 3.88 -32.31 -1.74
CA ASN A 428 5.17 -32.81 -2.17
C ASN A 428 5.29 -32.74 -3.69
N LYS A 429 4.24 -33.19 -4.40
CA LYS A 429 4.22 -33.14 -5.86
C LYS A 429 4.21 -31.71 -6.38
N ALA A 430 3.41 -30.83 -5.76
CA ALA A 430 3.37 -29.42 -6.12
C ALA A 430 4.72 -28.72 -5.89
N ALA A 431 5.40 -29.02 -4.78
CA ALA A 431 6.75 -28.50 -4.49
C ALA A 431 7.79 -29.00 -5.48
N GLU A 432 7.81 -30.31 -5.78
CA GLU A 432 8.72 -30.91 -6.74
C GLU A 432 8.61 -30.24 -8.12
N LEU A 433 7.39 -30.17 -8.67
CA LEU A 433 7.17 -29.61 -10.00
C LEU A 433 7.40 -28.10 -10.05
N GLY A 434 6.99 -27.37 -9.01
CA GLY A 434 7.16 -25.92 -8.95
C GLY A 434 8.63 -25.51 -8.83
N MET A 435 9.40 -26.17 -7.96
CA MET A 435 10.84 -25.92 -7.81
C MET A 435 11.62 -26.35 -9.06
N ALA A 436 11.25 -27.48 -9.69
CA ALA A 436 11.82 -27.88 -10.98
C ALA A 436 11.56 -26.82 -12.07
N ALA A 437 10.36 -26.27 -12.15
CA ALA A 437 10.04 -25.18 -13.08
C ALA A 437 10.84 -23.89 -12.80
N CYS A 438 11.21 -23.65 -11.53
CA CYS A 438 12.11 -22.56 -11.15
C CYS A 438 13.59 -22.87 -11.42
N GLY A 439 13.95 -24.11 -11.79
CA GLY A 439 15.33 -24.56 -11.91
C GLY A 439 16.06 -24.68 -10.57
N LEU A 440 15.34 -24.94 -9.48
CA LEU A 440 15.86 -24.97 -8.12
C LEU A 440 15.67 -26.35 -7.47
N PRO A 441 16.56 -26.75 -6.54
CA PRO A 441 16.45 -28.03 -5.87
C PRO A 441 15.28 -28.06 -4.88
N TYR A 442 14.72 -29.26 -4.70
CA TYR A 442 13.81 -29.60 -3.62
C TYR A 442 14.32 -30.86 -2.92
N SER A 443 14.40 -30.84 -1.60
CA SER A 443 14.95 -31.96 -0.80
C SER A 443 14.00 -33.16 -0.70
N GLY A 444 12.73 -32.99 -1.09
CA GLY A 444 11.68 -33.99 -0.87
C GLY A 444 10.98 -33.85 0.48
N VAL A 445 11.38 -32.89 1.32
CA VAL A 445 10.74 -32.62 2.62
C VAL A 445 10.39 -31.15 2.73
N TYR A 446 9.16 -30.87 3.15
CA TYR A 446 8.66 -29.52 3.35
C TYR A 446 8.14 -29.30 4.76
N GLY A 447 7.99 -28.03 5.11
CA GLY A 447 7.24 -27.56 6.28
C GLY A 447 6.55 -26.24 5.94
N PHE A 448 5.95 -25.60 6.95
CA PHE A 448 5.38 -24.27 6.83
C PHE A 448 6.07 -23.30 7.79
N VAL A 449 6.39 -22.11 7.30
CA VAL A 449 7.08 -21.07 8.08
C VAL A 449 6.26 -19.79 8.08
N GLU A 450 6.27 -19.09 9.21
CA GLU A 450 5.62 -17.79 9.36
C GLU A 450 6.33 -16.73 8.51
N THR A 451 5.56 -15.81 7.95
CA THR A 451 6.02 -14.77 7.03
C THR A 451 5.30 -13.44 7.29
N GLU A 452 5.99 -12.34 7.00
CA GLU A 452 5.42 -11.00 6.99
C GLU A 452 5.78 -10.28 5.69
N MET A 453 4.83 -9.48 5.19
CA MET A 453 5.03 -8.66 3.99
C MET A 453 4.42 -7.27 4.19
N TYR A 454 5.20 -6.24 3.89
CA TYR A 454 4.89 -4.84 4.13
C TYR A 454 4.44 -4.14 2.85
N TRP A 455 3.29 -3.47 2.93
CA TRP A 455 2.65 -2.74 1.83
C TRP A 455 2.37 -1.30 2.26
N PRO A 456 3.25 -0.34 1.91
CA PRO A 456 2.97 1.07 2.15
C PRO A 456 1.69 1.53 1.46
N LEU A 457 0.81 2.20 2.21
CA LEU A 457 -0.51 2.64 1.74
C LEU A 457 -0.41 3.99 1.03
N ASN A 458 -1.16 4.18 -0.06
CA ASN A 458 -1.10 5.38 -0.89
C ASN A 458 -2.46 5.90 -1.39
N HIS A 459 -3.52 5.12 -1.25
CA HIS A 459 -4.89 5.48 -1.63
C HIS A 459 -5.80 5.46 -0.39
N GLN A 460 -7.10 5.67 -0.59
CA GLN A 460 -8.09 5.86 0.46
C GLN A 460 -7.80 7.08 1.33
N VAL A 461 -7.34 8.17 0.70
CA VAL A 461 -7.06 9.41 1.42
C VAL A 461 -8.37 9.97 1.99
N SER A 462 -8.43 10.12 3.31
CA SER A 462 -9.60 10.65 4.03
C SER A 462 -9.79 12.16 3.83
N PRO A 463 -11.02 12.66 4.03
CA PRO A 463 -11.26 14.09 4.24
C PRO A 463 -10.30 14.71 5.25
N ALA A 464 -9.89 15.95 5.01
CA ALA A 464 -8.98 16.67 5.91
C ALA A 464 -9.49 16.77 7.36
N SER A 465 -10.82 16.81 7.55
CA SER A 465 -11.46 16.76 8.88
C SER A 465 -11.17 15.48 9.65
N GLU A 466 -10.94 14.36 8.96
CA GLU A 466 -10.69 13.02 9.52
C GLU A 466 -9.21 12.64 9.54
N SER A 467 -8.33 13.54 9.08
CA SER A 467 -6.89 13.37 9.25
C SER A 467 -6.52 13.20 10.73
N LEU A 468 -5.48 12.41 11.00
CA LEU A 468 -4.97 12.22 12.36
C LEU A 468 -4.67 13.56 13.03
N LYS A 469 -5.04 13.66 14.31
CA LYS A 469 -4.81 14.80 15.18
C LYS A 469 -3.58 14.57 16.03
N CYS A 470 -3.11 15.64 16.68
CA CYS A 470 -1.95 15.59 17.58
C CYS A 470 -2.13 14.49 18.65
N ILE A 471 -3.33 14.35 19.22
CA ILE A 471 -3.62 13.39 20.28
C ILE A 471 -3.53 11.93 19.81
N ASP A 472 -3.70 11.64 18.53
CA ASP A 472 -3.60 10.28 18.01
C ASP A 472 -2.16 9.75 18.11
N CYS A 473 -1.17 10.64 18.04
CA CYS A 473 0.25 10.27 18.09
C CYS A 473 0.90 10.60 19.44
N HIS A 474 0.54 11.73 20.06
CA HIS A 474 1.21 12.28 21.24
C HIS A 474 0.55 11.91 22.58
N SER A 475 -0.47 11.07 22.60
CA SER A 475 -1.15 10.68 23.85
C SER A 475 -0.80 9.25 24.31
N ARG A 476 -1.06 8.97 25.59
CA ARG A 476 -1.04 7.63 26.18
C ARG A 476 -2.47 7.18 26.51
N PRO A 477 -2.80 5.88 26.48
CA PRO A 477 -1.96 4.75 26.09
C PRO A 477 -2.01 4.41 24.58
N ASN A 478 -2.92 5.03 23.82
CA ASN A 478 -3.32 4.59 22.48
C ASN A 478 -2.60 5.33 21.33
N SER A 479 -1.32 5.65 21.50
CA SER A 479 -0.54 6.32 20.43
C SER A 479 -0.46 5.45 19.18
N ARG A 480 -0.77 6.02 18.01
CA ARG A 480 -0.50 5.43 16.69
C ARG A 480 0.97 5.03 16.53
N LEU A 481 1.88 5.76 17.15
CA LEU A 481 3.32 5.57 17.02
C LEU A 481 3.91 4.73 18.15
N ALA A 482 3.10 3.99 18.94
CA ALA A 482 3.58 3.27 20.11
C ALA A 482 4.70 2.25 19.84
N SER A 483 4.80 1.69 18.63
CA SER A 483 5.86 0.75 18.24
C SER A 483 7.22 1.42 17.95
N LEU A 484 7.25 2.74 17.72
CA LEU A 484 8.47 3.46 17.33
C LEU A 484 9.19 4.05 18.55
N ASN A 485 10.16 3.31 19.07
CA ASN A 485 10.82 3.62 20.35
C ASN A 485 12.25 4.19 20.20
N ASP A 486 12.67 4.54 18.99
CA ASP A 486 14.02 5.02 18.67
C ASP A 486 14.18 6.56 18.75
N PHE A 487 13.18 7.26 19.29
CA PHE A 487 13.19 8.70 19.52
C PHE A 487 12.24 9.10 20.65
N TYR A 488 12.47 10.29 21.22
CA TYR A 488 11.57 10.88 22.21
C TYR A 488 10.44 11.63 21.52
N LEU A 489 9.19 11.23 21.79
CA LEU A 489 7.97 11.84 21.31
C LEU A 489 7.24 12.53 22.49
N PRO A 490 7.15 13.87 22.51
CA PRO A 490 6.47 14.60 23.58
C PRO A 490 5.03 14.11 23.80
N GLY A 491 4.65 13.92 25.06
CA GLY A 491 3.32 13.45 25.47
C GLY A 491 3.15 11.91 25.43
N ARG A 492 3.75 11.22 24.45
CA ARG A 492 3.80 9.75 24.40
C ARG A 492 4.90 9.21 25.31
N ASP A 493 6.09 9.79 25.28
CA ASP A 493 7.25 9.29 26.04
C ASP A 493 7.40 10.03 27.37
N PHE A 494 8.09 9.39 28.31
CA PHE A 494 8.35 9.94 29.64
C PHE A 494 9.76 9.57 30.06
N ASN A 495 10.53 10.56 30.48
CA ASN A 495 11.83 10.38 31.08
C ASN A 495 11.82 10.96 32.51
N PRO A 496 11.79 10.13 33.55
CA PRO A 496 11.70 10.63 34.93
C PRO A 496 12.74 11.70 35.28
N ILE A 497 13.94 11.63 34.70
CA ILE A 497 15.02 12.58 34.97
C ILE A 497 14.74 13.93 34.31
N VAL A 498 14.38 13.95 33.03
CA VAL A 498 14.09 15.19 32.27
C VAL A 498 12.87 15.88 32.88
N GLU A 499 11.85 15.13 33.24
CA GLU A 499 10.62 15.67 33.81
C GLU A 499 10.86 16.19 35.22
N THR A 500 11.59 15.46 36.06
CA THR A 500 11.96 15.94 37.40
C THR A 500 12.84 17.18 37.30
N ALA A 501 13.80 17.22 36.37
CA ALA A 501 14.64 18.38 36.14
C ALA A 501 13.81 19.59 35.68
N GLY A 502 12.89 19.40 34.72
CA GLY A 502 11.99 20.44 34.24
C GLY A 502 11.11 21.02 35.34
N VAL A 503 10.47 20.15 36.14
CA VAL A 503 9.68 20.58 37.31
C VAL A 503 10.55 21.30 38.34
N SER A 504 11.77 20.80 38.60
CA SER A 504 12.71 21.44 39.52
C SER A 504 13.12 22.84 39.04
N PHE A 505 13.37 23.03 37.74
CA PHE A 505 13.69 24.34 37.17
C PHE A 505 12.53 25.33 37.31
N ILE A 506 11.29 24.88 37.09
CA ILE A 506 10.09 25.71 37.31
C ILE A 506 10.00 26.12 38.78
N LEU A 507 10.19 25.18 39.71
CA LEU A 507 10.15 25.45 41.15
C LEU A 507 11.25 26.44 41.58
N VAL A 508 12.48 26.25 41.12
CA VAL A 508 13.60 27.16 41.40
C VAL A 508 13.33 28.56 40.82
N SER A 509 12.74 28.64 39.63
CA SER A 509 12.37 29.93 39.02
C SER A 509 11.30 30.66 39.83
N ILE A 510 10.27 29.94 40.31
CA ILE A 510 9.22 30.50 41.17
C ILE A 510 9.84 31.00 42.49
N ILE A 511 10.74 30.22 43.10
CA ILE A 511 11.47 30.61 44.31
C ILE A 511 12.30 31.88 44.05
N GLY A 512 13.01 31.95 42.92
CA GLY A 512 13.79 33.12 42.52
C GLY A 512 12.94 34.37 42.35
N ILE A 513 11.78 34.25 41.69
CA ILE A 513 10.82 35.35 41.53
C ILE A 513 10.27 35.80 42.88
N ALA A 514 9.87 34.87 43.74
CA ALA A 514 9.36 35.17 45.07
C ALA A 514 10.42 35.87 45.94
N PHE A 515 11.66 35.40 45.88
CA PHE A 515 12.80 36.02 46.56
C PHE A 515 13.06 37.42 46.03
N HIS A 516 13.07 37.62 44.70
CA HIS A 516 13.24 38.93 44.10
C HIS A 516 12.12 39.90 44.51
N ALA A 517 10.86 39.45 44.51
CA ALA A 517 9.71 40.23 44.95
C ALA A 517 9.82 40.60 46.45
N PHE A 518 10.23 39.66 47.29
CA PHE A 518 10.49 39.90 48.71
C PHE A 518 11.59 40.96 48.90
N CYS A 519 12.71 40.84 48.20
CA CYS A 519 13.78 41.84 48.23
C CYS A 519 13.27 43.22 47.81
N ARG A 520 12.43 43.31 46.77
CA ARG A 520 11.84 44.57 46.31
C ARG A 520 10.94 45.21 47.39
N ILE A 521 10.15 44.43 48.11
CA ILE A 521 9.27 44.94 49.18
C ILE A 521 10.09 45.40 50.39
N VAL A 522 11.06 44.60 50.83
CA VAL A 522 11.84 44.88 52.05
C VAL A 522 12.87 46.00 51.84
N PHE A 523 13.53 46.01 50.68
CA PHE A 523 14.62 46.96 50.39
C PHE A 523 14.21 48.13 49.48
N GLY A 524 13.06 48.06 48.80
CA GLY A 524 12.56 49.14 47.94
C GLY A 524 12.19 50.43 48.70
N GLY A 525 11.90 50.33 50.01
CA GLY A 525 11.65 51.49 50.87
C GLY A 525 12.88 52.35 51.17
N LYS A 526 14.08 51.95 50.75
CA LYS A 526 15.33 52.72 50.94
C LYS A 526 15.72 53.62 49.77
N CYS A 527 14.96 53.60 48.66
CA CYS A 527 15.09 54.59 47.58
C CYS A 527 14.12 55.76 47.79
N LYS A 528 14.31 56.56 48.85
CA LYS A 528 13.90 57.97 48.78
C LYS A 528 15.07 58.70 48.14
N ILE A 529 14.92 59.03 46.86
CA ILE A 529 15.72 60.08 46.24
C ILE A 529 15.20 61.37 46.86
N ASP A 530 15.93 61.95 47.79
CA ASP A 530 15.73 63.34 48.19
C ASP A 530 16.05 64.17 46.95
N ASN A 531 15.00 64.69 46.29
CA ASN A 531 15.17 65.70 45.25
C ASN A 531 15.61 67.01 45.93
N PRO A 532 16.67 67.68 45.44
CA PRO A 532 17.12 68.96 45.97
C PRO A 532 16.10 70.08 45.75
#